data_AF-A0A3L7X8V4-F1
#
_entry.id   AF-A0A3L7X8V4-F1
#
_cell.length_a   1.000
_cell.length_b   1.000
_cell.length_c   1.000
_cell.angle_alpha   90.00
_cell.angle_beta   90.00
_cell.angle_gamma   90.00
#
_symmetry.space_group_name_H-M   'P 1'
#
loop_
_entity.id
_entity.type
_entity.pdbx_description
1 polymer ?
#
loop_
_entity_poly.entity_id
_entity_poly.type
_entity_poly.pdbx_seq_one_letter_code
_entity_poly.pdbx_strand_id
1 'polypeptide(L)'
;MEVHLVTAIDVHVHIPVPDSMQHPRELARRAAMQEYFGARAWSPNSMDVDQLADHYREMDSMAVLLMIDAETVSGVPPIPLSFVSDAVKKHPDAFMGFGGVDPHKGRAAVEQLDQVVDLGLIGLKFHGGSQHFA
;
A
#
# COMPACT_ATOMS: atom_id res chain seq x y z
N MET A 1 16.91 -7.25 -19.49
CA MET A 1 15.73 -7.50 -18.63
C MET A 1 14.77 -8.30 -19.45
N GLU A 2 14.43 -9.49 -18.96
CA GLU A 2 13.36 -10.30 -19.54
C GLU A 2 12.04 -9.62 -19.15
N VAL A 3 11.23 -9.25 -20.14
CA VAL A 3 9.93 -8.61 -19.91
C VAL A 3 8.92 -9.73 -19.78
N HIS A 4 8.53 -10.05 -18.55
CA HIS A 4 7.44 -11.00 -18.32
C HIS A 4 6.14 -10.30 -18.73
N LEU A 5 5.55 -10.73 -19.84
CA LEU A 5 4.25 -10.24 -20.27
C LEU A 5 3.19 -10.90 -19.39
N VAL A 6 2.48 -10.09 -18.61
CA VAL A 6 1.31 -10.51 -17.82
C VAL A 6 0.02 -10.09 -18.53
N THR A 7 -1.07 -10.81 -18.27
CA THR A 7 -2.38 -10.54 -18.87
C THR A 7 -3.03 -9.28 -18.30
N ALA A 8 -2.78 -8.93 -17.03
CA ALA A 8 -3.33 -7.73 -16.40
C ALA A 8 -2.41 -7.12 -15.32
N ILE A 9 -2.65 -5.83 -15.03
CA ILE A 9 -2.04 -5.11 -13.92
C ILE A 9 -3.16 -4.47 -13.09
N ASP A 10 -3.31 -4.88 -11.84
CA ASP A 10 -4.17 -4.20 -10.86
C ASP A 10 -3.41 -3.01 -10.28
N VAL A 11 -3.91 -1.80 -10.52
CA VAL A 11 -3.25 -0.55 -10.13
C VAL A 11 -3.68 -0.03 -8.76
N HIS A 12 -4.52 -0.75 -8.00
CA HIS A 12 -5.04 -0.29 -6.71
C HIS A 12 -5.09 -1.40 -5.66
N VAL A 13 -3.92 -1.80 -5.16
CA VAL A 13 -3.81 -2.91 -4.20
C VAL A 13 -3.26 -2.46 -2.87
N HIS A 14 -4.09 -2.46 -1.84
CA HIS A 14 -3.63 -2.23 -0.47
C HIS A 14 -2.75 -3.39 -0.01
N ILE A 15 -1.49 -3.10 0.30
CA ILE A 15 -0.55 -4.10 0.81
C ILE A 15 -1.05 -4.68 2.15
N PRO A 16 -0.96 -6.01 2.39
CA PRO A 16 -1.28 -6.60 3.67
C PRO A 16 -0.25 -6.15 4.72
N VAL A 17 -0.72 -5.47 5.76
CA VAL A 17 0.16 -4.99 6.85
C VAL A 17 -0.08 -5.86 8.08
N PRO A 18 0.94 -6.58 8.57
CA PRO A 18 0.89 -7.28 9.84
C PRO A 18 0.37 -6.40 10.99
N ASP A 19 -0.46 -6.98 11.85
CA ASP A 19 -1.04 -6.25 12.99
C ASP A 19 0.04 -5.66 13.93
N SER A 20 1.21 -6.31 14.02
CA SER A 20 2.36 -5.82 14.80
C SER A 20 2.96 -4.51 14.31
N MET A 21 2.67 -4.09 13.07
CA MET A 21 3.13 -2.82 12.50
C MET A 21 2.02 -1.77 12.43
N GLN A 22 0.82 -2.08 12.90
CA GLN A 22 -0.31 -1.16 12.81
C GLN A 22 -0.52 -0.38 14.09
N HIS A 23 -0.83 0.89 13.89
CA HIS A 23 -1.25 1.76 14.96
C HIS A 23 -2.57 1.25 15.59
N PRO A 24 -2.75 1.30 16.92
CA PRO A 24 -3.96 0.80 17.58
C PRO A 24 -5.27 1.39 17.02
N ARG A 25 -5.25 2.66 16.58
CA ARG A 25 -6.41 3.29 15.93
C ARG A 25 -6.76 2.66 14.58
N GLU A 26 -5.78 2.20 13.79
CA GLU A 26 -6.04 1.50 12.53
C GLU A 26 -6.60 0.10 12.78
N LEU A 27 -6.10 -0.59 13.81
CA LEU A 27 -6.67 -1.88 14.24
C LEU A 27 -8.14 -1.72 14.67
N ALA A 28 -8.45 -0.69 15.47
CA ALA A 28 -9.81 -0.39 15.87
C ALA A 28 -10.71 0.00 14.66
N ARG A 29 -10.19 0.82 13.74
CA ARG A 29 -10.90 1.20 12.50
C ARG A 29 -11.22 -0.03 11.64
N ARG A 30 -10.26 -0.95 11.50
CA ARG A 30 -10.43 -2.21 10.77
C ARG A 30 -11.47 -3.11 11.43
N ALA A 31 -11.44 -3.26 12.75
CA ALA A 31 -12.44 -4.05 13.48
C ALA A 31 -13.85 -3.47 13.26
N ALA A 32 -14.00 -2.14 13.34
CA ALA A 32 -15.27 -1.47 13.06
C ALA A 32 -15.73 -1.66 11.60
N MET A 33 -14.81 -1.59 10.63
CA MET A 33 -15.12 -1.89 9.23
C MET A 33 -15.59 -3.33 9.03
N GLN A 34 -14.92 -4.31 9.68
CA GLN A 34 -15.30 -5.72 9.60
C GLN A 34 -16.68 -5.97 10.21
N GLU A 35 -17.00 -5.31 11.33
CA GLU A 35 -18.32 -5.37 11.94
C GLU A 35 -19.39 -4.77 11.01
N TYR A 36 -19.10 -3.61 10.41
CA TYR A 36 -20.03 -2.89 9.55
C TYR A 36 -20.29 -3.59 8.20
N PHE A 37 -19.25 -3.99 7.48
CA PHE A 37 -19.36 -4.62 6.16
C PHE A 37 -19.60 -6.14 6.24
N GLY A 38 -19.41 -6.73 7.42
CA GLY A 38 -19.50 -8.17 7.65
C GLY A 38 -18.33 -8.97 7.06
N ALA A 39 -18.28 -10.26 7.40
CA ALA A 39 -17.22 -11.20 7.00
C ALA A 39 -17.13 -11.51 5.48
N ARG A 40 -18.00 -10.91 4.66
CA ARG A 40 -17.96 -11.04 3.19
C ARG A 40 -17.07 -10.00 2.51
N ALA A 41 -16.69 -8.93 3.20
CA ALA A 41 -15.70 -7.99 2.67
C ALA A 41 -14.32 -8.67 2.72
N TRP A 42 -13.73 -8.88 1.55
CA TRP A 42 -12.33 -9.29 1.43
C TRP A 42 -11.47 -8.39 2.31
N SER A 43 -10.82 -8.96 3.33
CA SER A 43 -9.83 -8.25 4.11
C SER A 43 -8.49 -8.39 3.38
N PRO A 44 -7.83 -7.28 3.00
CA PRO A 44 -6.46 -7.32 2.46
C PRO A 44 -5.47 -8.07 3.36
N ASN A 45 -5.82 -8.28 4.64
CA ASN A 45 -4.99 -8.96 5.64
C ASN A 45 -5.44 -10.39 5.93
N SER A 46 -6.30 -10.95 5.09
CA SER A 46 -6.57 -12.39 5.08
C SER A 46 -5.39 -13.18 4.51
N MET A 47 -4.45 -12.49 3.86
CA MET A 47 -3.21 -13.04 3.32
C MET A 47 -2.03 -12.21 3.82
N ASP A 48 -0.86 -12.83 3.89
CA ASP A 48 0.41 -12.11 3.97
C ASP A 48 0.90 -11.65 2.58
N VAL A 49 2.03 -10.96 2.55
CA VAL A 49 2.63 -10.42 1.31
C VAL A 49 3.00 -11.54 0.32
N ASP A 50 3.44 -12.69 0.82
CA ASP A 50 3.92 -13.79 -0.02
C ASP A 50 2.72 -14.51 -0.66
N GLN A 51 1.68 -14.75 0.13
CA GLN A 51 0.40 -15.28 -0.34
C GLN A 51 -0.27 -14.34 -1.35
N LEU A 52 -0.18 -13.03 -1.15
CA LEU A 52 -0.66 -12.07 -2.14
C LEU A 52 0.14 -12.17 -3.46
N ALA A 53 1.44 -12.40 -3.40
CA ALA A 53 2.26 -12.54 -4.61
C ALA A 53 1.85 -13.80 -5.39
N ASP A 54 1.67 -14.91 -4.68
CA ASP A 54 1.20 -16.17 -5.27
C ASP A 54 -0.18 -16.01 -5.90
N HIS A 55 -1.09 -15.29 -5.25
CA HIS A 55 -2.41 -14.98 -5.79
C HIS A 55 -2.34 -14.25 -7.14
N TYR A 56 -1.44 -13.26 -7.28
CA TYR A 56 -1.26 -12.54 -8.55
C TYR A 56 -0.60 -13.40 -9.64
N ARG A 57 0.34 -14.27 -9.28
CA ARG A 57 0.94 -15.24 -10.20
C ARG A 57 -0.08 -16.24 -10.74
N GLU A 58 -0.97 -16.75 -9.88
CA GLU A 58 -2.04 -17.66 -10.28
C GLU A 58 -2.99 -17.03 -11.31
N MET A 59 -3.14 -15.71 -11.27
CA MET A 59 -3.97 -14.94 -12.21
C MET A 59 -3.21 -14.43 -13.44
N ASP A 60 -1.94 -14.79 -13.62
CA ASP A 60 -1.06 -14.23 -14.66
C ASP A 60 -1.13 -12.69 -14.71
N SER A 61 -1.02 -12.08 -13.53
CA SER A 61 -1.25 -10.65 -13.32
C SER A 61 -0.21 -10.07 -12.36
N MET A 62 -0.06 -8.74 -12.36
CA MET A 62 0.74 -8.02 -11.36
C MET A 62 -0.11 -7.05 -10.55
N ALA A 63 0.38 -6.69 -9.37
CA ALA A 63 -0.20 -5.66 -8.51
C ALA A 63 0.70 -4.42 -8.41
N VAL A 64 0.10 -3.25 -8.42
CA VAL A 64 0.73 -2.02 -7.92
C VAL A 64 0.30 -1.83 -6.47
N LEU A 65 1.24 -2.15 -5.57
CA LEU A 65 1.05 -2.03 -4.13
C LEU A 65 1.01 -0.57 -3.70
N LEU A 66 0.13 -0.25 -2.77
CA LEU A 66 0.01 1.10 -2.21
C LEU A 66 -0.19 1.11 -0.71
N MET A 67 0.22 2.24 -0.12
CA MET A 67 -0.07 2.65 1.24
C MET A 67 -0.65 4.06 1.22
N ILE A 68 -1.30 4.45 2.33
CA ILE A 68 -1.83 5.80 2.50
C ILE A 68 -1.03 6.49 3.61
N ASP A 69 -0.50 7.66 3.29
CA ASP A 69 -0.05 8.61 4.30
C ASP A 69 -1.09 9.73 4.41
N ALA A 70 -1.79 9.77 5.54
CA ALA A 70 -2.76 10.81 5.86
C ALA A 70 -2.52 11.32 7.29
N GLU A 71 -1.26 11.32 7.73
CA GLU A 71 -0.89 11.60 9.12
C GLU A 71 -1.37 12.98 9.59
N THR A 72 -1.32 14.01 8.76
CA THR A 72 -1.75 15.36 9.12
C THR A 72 -3.23 15.41 9.48
N VAL A 73 -4.06 14.61 8.82
CA VAL A 73 -5.51 14.54 9.06
C VAL A 73 -5.86 13.53 10.16
N SER A 74 -5.27 12.35 10.11
CA SER A 74 -5.60 11.21 10.98
C SER A 74 -4.85 11.21 12.33
N GLY A 75 -3.75 11.96 12.42
CA GLY A 75 -2.74 11.88 13.46
C GLY A 75 -2.03 10.51 13.54
N VAL A 76 -2.28 9.59 12.60
CA VAL A 76 -1.72 8.23 12.58
C VAL A 76 -0.47 8.27 11.70
N PRO A 77 0.71 7.89 12.21
CA PRO A 77 1.89 7.79 11.37
C PRO A 77 1.69 6.71 10.30
N PRO A 78 2.18 6.91 9.07
CA PRO A 78 2.09 5.90 8.04
C PRO A 78 3.01 4.71 8.36
N ILE A 79 2.75 3.58 7.70
CA ILE A 79 3.78 2.54 7.62
C ILE A 79 4.99 3.07 6.81
N PRO A 80 6.20 2.54 7.03
CA PRO A 80 7.37 2.96 6.26
C PRO A 80 7.21 2.65 4.76
N LEU A 81 7.64 3.59 3.91
CA LEU A 81 7.74 3.36 2.45
C LEU A 81 8.57 2.11 2.10
N SER A 82 9.57 1.81 2.93
CA SER A 82 10.42 0.63 2.75
C SER A 82 9.61 -0.66 2.77
N PHE A 83 8.50 -0.73 3.52
CA PHE A 83 7.65 -1.92 3.58
C PHE A 83 7.09 -2.29 2.19
N VAL A 84 6.66 -1.29 1.40
CA VAL A 84 6.22 -1.50 0.02
C VAL A 84 7.42 -1.87 -0.85
N SER A 85 8.54 -1.15 -0.72
CA SER A 85 9.72 -1.41 -1.55
C SER A 85 10.34 -2.79 -1.32
N ASP A 86 10.29 -3.30 -0.09
CA ASP A 86 10.84 -4.59 0.29
C ASP A 86 9.96 -5.72 -0.26
N ALA A 87 8.63 -5.54 -0.27
CA ALA A 87 7.72 -6.45 -0.96
C ALA A 87 8.00 -6.50 -2.47
N VAL A 88 8.19 -5.34 -3.12
CA VAL A 88 8.54 -5.25 -4.55
C VAL A 88 9.89 -5.93 -4.83
N LYS A 89 10.92 -5.71 -4.01
CA LYS A 89 12.22 -6.37 -4.17
C LYS A 89 12.15 -7.88 -3.96
N LYS A 90 11.28 -8.34 -3.07
CA LYS A 90 11.09 -9.76 -2.78
C LYS A 90 10.32 -10.48 -3.87
N HIS A 91 9.33 -9.83 -4.49
CA HIS A 91 8.47 -10.39 -5.54
C HIS A 91 8.39 -9.46 -6.77
N PRO A 92 9.51 -9.21 -7.47
CA PRO A 92 9.55 -8.26 -8.57
C PRO A 92 8.76 -8.73 -9.80
N ASP A 93 8.43 -10.02 -9.87
CA ASP A 93 7.60 -10.64 -10.89
C ASP A 93 6.09 -10.46 -10.63
N ALA A 94 5.70 -10.22 -9.38
CA ALA A 94 4.30 -10.03 -8.99
C ALA A 94 3.96 -8.55 -8.70
N PHE A 95 4.93 -7.76 -8.25
CA PHE A 95 4.66 -6.46 -7.65
C PHE A 95 5.43 -5.30 -8.28
N MET A 96 4.72 -4.18 -8.40
CA MET A 96 5.23 -2.82 -8.47
C MET A 96 4.73 -2.05 -7.23
N GLY A 97 5.21 -0.83 -7.00
CA GLY A 97 4.83 -0.08 -5.80
C GLY A 97 4.72 1.42 -6.01
N PHE A 98 3.72 2.02 -5.36
CA PHE A 98 3.59 3.47 -5.19
C PHE A 98 3.97 3.89 -3.77
N GLY A 99 4.60 5.06 -3.67
CA GLY A 99 4.82 5.74 -2.39
C GLY A 99 3.57 6.46 -1.91
N GLY A 100 3.18 6.28 -0.65
CA GLY A 100 2.19 7.13 0.00
C GLY A 100 2.86 8.36 0.58
N VAL A 101 2.37 9.55 0.22
CA VAL A 101 2.88 10.83 0.72
C VAL A 101 1.69 11.68 1.15
N ASP A 102 1.80 12.30 2.32
CA ASP A 102 0.83 13.29 2.80
C ASP A 102 1.22 14.70 2.33
N PRO A 103 0.50 15.28 1.35
CA PRO A 103 0.86 16.58 0.79
C PRO A 103 0.68 17.74 1.79
N HIS A 104 -0.05 17.54 2.89
CA HIS A 104 -0.22 18.56 3.92
C HIS A 104 1.03 18.76 4.79
N LYS A 105 2.02 17.86 4.70
CA LYS A 105 3.33 18.02 5.37
C LYS A 105 4.23 19.08 4.74
N GLY A 106 3.78 19.75 3.67
CA GLY A 106 4.51 20.85 3.04
C GLY A 106 5.86 20.41 2.49
N ARG A 107 6.97 21.06 2.91
CA ARG A 107 8.30 20.76 2.38
C ARG A 107 8.74 19.32 2.67
N ALA A 108 8.37 18.77 3.83
CA ALA A 108 8.69 17.39 4.17
C ALA A 108 8.06 16.38 3.20
N ALA A 109 6.86 16.68 2.65
CA ALA A 109 6.23 15.85 1.62
C ALA A 109 7.05 15.83 0.32
N VAL A 110 7.66 16.97 -0.04
CA VAL A 110 8.52 17.09 -1.23
C VAL A 110 9.84 16.36 -1.02
N GLU A 111 10.47 16.51 0.15
CA GLU A 111 11.71 15.81 0.50
C GLU A 111 11.51 14.28 0.53
N GLN A 112 10.32 13.82 0.93
CA GLN A 112 9.97 12.39 0.90
C GLN A 112 9.91 11.81 -0.52
N LEU A 113 9.77 12.63 -1.57
CA LEU A 113 9.77 12.15 -2.95
C LEU A 113 11.12 11.56 -3.36
N ASP A 114 12.22 12.12 -2.86
CA ASP A 114 13.56 11.57 -3.11
C ASP A 114 13.65 10.15 -2.55
N GLN A 115 13.08 9.90 -1.37
CA GLN A 115 13.01 8.56 -0.78
C GLN A 115 12.15 7.61 -1.62
N VAL A 116 11.03 8.06 -2.19
CA VAL A 116 10.19 7.24 -3.07
C VAL A 116 10.99 6.77 -4.28
N VAL A 117 11.75 7.68 -4.91
CA VAL A 117 12.60 7.38 -6.07
C VAL A 117 13.75 6.46 -5.69
N ASP A 118 14.45 6.73 -4.59
CA ASP A 118 15.59 5.92 -4.11
C ASP A 118 15.19 4.48 -3.78
N LEU A 119 13.94 4.29 -3.32
CA LEU A 119 13.38 2.97 -3.04
C LEU A 119 12.90 2.22 -4.30
N GLY A 120 12.97 2.85 -5.48
CA GLY A 120 12.53 2.26 -6.74
C GLY A 120 11.01 2.18 -6.88
N LEU A 121 10.26 2.96 -6.10
CA LEU A 121 8.80 3.05 -6.23
C LEU A 121 8.47 3.91 -7.47
N ILE A 122 7.47 3.47 -8.23
CA ILE A 122 7.24 3.95 -9.60
C ILE A 122 6.21 5.09 -9.70
N GLY A 123 5.73 5.59 -8.56
CA GLY A 123 4.72 6.63 -8.52
C GLY A 123 4.22 6.90 -7.11
N LEU A 124 3.12 7.67 -7.03
CA LEU A 124 2.54 8.13 -5.77
C LEU A 124 1.09 7.70 -5.64
N LYS A 125 0.66 7.45 -4.41
CA LYS A 125 -0.74 7.27 -4.05
C LYS A 125 -1.21 8.41 -3.14
N PHE A 126 -2.26 9.09 -3.60
CA PHE A 126 -3.05 10.00 -2.79
C PHE A 126 -4.43 9.41 -2.52
N HIS A 127 -5.02 9.76 -1.37
CA HIS A 127 -6.36 9.35 -0.96
C HIS A 127 -7.17 10.59 -0.55
N GLY A 128 -7.81 11.24 -1.52
CA GLY A 128 -8.45 12.55 -1.32
C GLY A 128 -9.44 12.60 -0.15
N GLY A 129 -10.19 11.51 0.10
CA GLY A 129 -11.10 11.43 1.25
C GLY A 129 -10.41 11.30 2.61
N SER A 130 -9.26 10.64 2.70
CA SER A 130 -8.50 10.50 3.96
C SER A 130 -7.56 11.68 4.19
N GLN A 131 -7.12 12.30 3.11
CA GLN A 131 -6.26 13.47 3.11
C GLN A 131 -7.08 14.77 3.00
N HIS A 132 -8.42 14.73 3.03
CA HIS A 132 -9.29 15.91 2.95
C HIS A 132 -8.91 16.90 1.82
N PHE A 133 -8.77 16.41 0.59
CA PHE A 133 -8.60 17.29 -0.57
C PHE A 133 -9.89 18.06 -0.84
N ALA A 134 -9.75 19.33 -1.25
CA ALA A 134 -10.85 20.23 -1.57
C ALA A 134 -11.34 20.07 -3.02
#